data_AF-A0AAJ3B233-F1
#
_entry.id   AF-A0AAJ3B233-F1
#
_cell.length_a   1.000
_cell.length_b   1.000
_cell.length_c   1.000
_cell.angle_alpha   90.00
_cell.angle_beta   90.00
_cell.angle_gamma   90.00
#
_symmetry.space_group_name_H-M   'P 1'
#
loop_
_entity.id
_entity.type
_entity.pdbx_description
1 polymer ?
#
loop_
_entity_poly.entity_id
_entity_poly.type
_entity_poly.pdbx_seq_one_letter_code
_entity_poly.pdbx_strand_id
1 'polypeptide(L)'
;MEKTIPAAPQPSAAGEPSAQAVPPKKSSLIGGSIKFLLATKTWSKQAAILRKRGSFPLLREVLKNHVTSNRVVIPTNIISDHLIAKSIIGHRVILVAAALTFVYALMLFSRGLAVGVKMDAWLNGSLVLSLPLIVYSGTKILMSWKVLRVFHAELDDRRNAKAEATALGANNANS
;
A
#
# COMPACT_ATOMS: atom_id res chain seq x y z
N MET A 1 44.80 63.45 -39.37
CA MET A 1 43.70 62.51 -39.08
C MET A 1 43.64 61.59 -40.30
N GLU A 2 43.64 60.27 -40.20
CA GLU A 2 43.49 59.37 -39.03
C GLU A 2 44.80 58.67 -38.63
N LYS A 3 44.73 57.76 -37.65
CA LYS A 3 45.85 57.11 -36.97
C LYS A 3 45.52 55.64 -36.72
N THR A 4 46.21 54.70 -37.37
CA THR A 4 46.00 53.26 -37.13
C THR A 4 47.31 52.46 -37.17
N ILE A 5 47.70 51.97 -35.98
CA ILE A 5 48.83 51.08 -35.62
C ILE A 5 48.33 50.36 -34.34
N PRO A 6 48.69 49.10 -33.98
CA PRO A 6 49.58 48.09 -34.61
C PRO A 6 48.73 46.96 -35.26
N ALA A 7 49.03 45.65 -35.36
CA ALA A 7 50.10 44.80 -34.81
C ALA A 7 50.36 43.48 -35.57
N ALA A 8 51.47 42.83 -35.21
CA ALA A 8 51.76 41.39 -35.36
C ALA A 8 51.95 40.80 -33.93
N PRO A 9 52.17 39.48 -33.69
CA PRO A 9 52.28 38.36 -34.64
C PRO A 9 51.39 37.13 -34.28
N GLN A 10 51.43 36.08 -35.12
CA GLN A 10 51.00 34.73 -34.72
C GLN A 10 52.05 34.05 -33.82
N PRO A 11 51.61 33.09 -32.99
CA PRO A 11 52.37 31.85 -32.87
C PRO A 11 51.50 30.60 -33.11
N SER A 12 52.08 29.63 -33.81
CA SER A 12 51.47 28.32 -34.07
C SER A 12 51.43 27.46 -32.81
N ALA A 13 50.33 26.74 -32.59
CA ALA A 13 50.25 25.63 -31.65
C ALA A 13 49.56 24.45 -32.33
N ALA A 14 50.34 23.44 -32.70
CA ALA A 14 49.80 22.16 -33.16
C ALA A 14 49.06 21.46 -32.01
N GLY A 15 47.85 21.00 -32.26
CA GLY A 15 47.02 20.27 -31.31
C GLY A 15 45.98 19.46 -32.06
N GLU A 16 46.16 18.14 -32.08
CA GLU A 16 45.31 17.21 -32.81
C GLU A 16 43.86 17.27 -32.28
N PRO A 17 42.83 17.31 -33.16
CA PRO A 17 41.46 17.06 -32.72
C PRO A 17 41.31 15.56 -32.42
N SER A 18 41.67 15.16 -31.20
CA SER A 18 41.32 13.84 -30.65
C SER A 18 39.81 13.66 -30.73
N ALA A 19 39.36 12.86 -31.70
CA ALA A 19 37.96 12.53 -31.90
C ALA A 19 37.45 11.72 -30.71
N GLN A 20 36.90 12.41 -29.71
CA GLN A 20 36.19 11.78 -28.59
C GLN A 20 34.96 11.07 -29.14
N ALA A 21 35.09 9.75 -29.33
CA ALA A 21 34.00 8.87 -29.71
C ALA A 21 32.95 8.87 -28.59
N VAL A 22 31.91 9.67 -28.76
CA VAL A 22 30.73 9.67 -27.88
C VAL A 22 30.15 8.26 -27.89
N PRO A 23 30.10 7.54 -26.74
CA PRO A 23 29.57 6.19 -26.73
C PRO A 23 28.07 6.23 -27.05
N PRO A 24 27.56 5.37 -27.95
CA PRO A 24 26.15 5.41 -28.34
C PRO A 24 25.28 5.10 -27.11
N LYS A 25 24.39 6.04 -26.80
CA LYS A 25 23.44 6.00 -25.67
C LYS A 25 22.41 4.89 -25.89
N LYS A 26 22.78 3.64 -25.59
CA LYS A 26 21.94 2.44 -25.74
C LYS A 26 20.59 2.66 -25.05
N SER A 27 19.51 2.63 -25.83
CA SER A 27 18.13 2.86 -25.37
C SER A 27 17.61 1.68 -24.53
N SER A 28 17.87 1.73 -23.21
CA SER A 28 17.44 0.69 -22.26
C SER A 28 15.91 0.57 -22.10
N LEU A 29 15.14 1.50 -22.66
CA LEU A 29 13.67 1.59 -22.55
C LEU A 29 12.91 0.35 -23.05
N ILE A 30 13.47 -0.41 -23.99
CA ILE A 30 12.82 -1.61 -24.56
C ILE A 30 12.97 -2.84 -23.63
N GLY A 31 14.02 -2.87 -22.79
CA GLY A 31 14.28 -3.99 -21.88
C GLY A 31 13.30 -4.09 -20.70
N GLY A 32 12.72 -2.96 -20.27
CA GLY A 32 11.78 -2.89 -19.16
C GLY A 32 10.40 -3.44 -19.51
N SER A 33 9.85 -3.05 -20.67
CA SER A 33 8.53 -3.48 -21.15
C SER A 33 8.49 -4.97 -21.50
N ILE A 34 9.56 -5.53 -22.08
CA ILE A 34 9.67 -6.97 -22.32
C ILE A 34 9.71 -7.75 -21.00
N LYS A 35 10.46 -7.28 -19.99
CA LYS A 35 10.46 -7.89 -18.64
C LYS A 35 9.09 -7.81 -17.98
N PHE A 36 8.36 -6.71 -18.16
CA PHE A 36 6.99 -6.56 -17.64
C PHE A 36 6.00 -7.52 -18.34
N LEU A 37 6.07 -7.66 -19.67
CA LEU A 37 5.24 -8.62 -20.43
C LEU A 37 5.57 -10.10 -20.10
N LEU A 38 6.83 -10.40 -19.79
CA LEU A 38 7.22 -11.71 -19.28
C LEU A 38 6.69 -11.94 -17.86
N ALA A 39 6.72 -10.92 -17.00
CA ALA A 39 6.16 -10.99 -15.65
C ALA A 39 4.63 -11.17 -15.65
N THR A 40 3.88 -10.48 -16.51
CA THR A 40 2.42 -10.70 -16.61
C THR A 40 2.08 -12.10 -17.12
N LYS A 41 2.87 -12.65 -18.05
CA LYS A 41 2.73 -14.05 -18.52
C LYS A 41 3.11 -15.10 -17.48
N THR A 42 4.07 -14.85 -16.59
CA THR A 42 4.36 -15.78 -15.47
C THR A 42 3.29 -15.69 -14.39
N TRP A 43 2.80 -14.48 -14.08
CA TRP A 43 1.69 -14.28 -13.15
C TRP A 43 0.39 -14.93 -13.63
N SER A 44 0.04 -14.84 -14.91
CA SER A 44 -1.18 -15.51 -15.42
C SER A 44 -1.08 -17.03 -15.38
N LYS A 45 0.10 -17.61 -15.67
CA LYS A 45 0.38 -19.04 -15.50
C LYS A 45 0.30 -19.47 -14.03
N GLN A 46 0.90 -18.71 -13.11
CA GLN A 46 0.81 -18.98 -11.68
C GLN A 46 -0.62 -18.84 -11.16
N ALA A 47 -1.39 -17.85 -11.62
CA ALA A 47 -2.80 -17.67 -11.27
C ALA A 47 -3.67 -18.83 -11.79
N ALA A 48 -3.40 -19.36 -12.98
CA ALA A 48 -4.07 -20.56 -13.49
C ALA A 48 -3.74 -21.81 -12.66
N ILE A 49 -2.49 -21.96 -12.21
CA ILE A 49 -2.06 -23.03 -11.31
C ILE A 49 -2.71 -22.86 -9.92
N LEU A 50 -2.75 -21.64 -9.38
CA LEU A 50 -3.46 -21.33 -8.14
C LEU A 50 -4.96 -21.60 -8.26
N ARG A 51 -5.59 -21.29 -9.40
CA ARG A 51 -7.01 -21.57 -9.65
C ARG A 51 -7.29 -23.08 -9.70
N LYS A 52 -6.37 -23.89 -10.23
CA LYS A 52 -6.40 -25.36 -10.14
C LYS A 52 -6.03 -25.93 -8.75
N ARG A 53 -5.38 -25.15 -7.89
CA ARG A 53 -5.09 -25.53 -6.48
C ARG A 53 -6.15 -25.02 -5.50
N GLY A 54 -6.88 -23.96 -5.85
CA GLY A 54 -7.99 -23.39 -5.07
C GLY A 54 -9.26 -24.25 -5.03
N SER A 55 -9.34 -25.25 -5.92
CA SER A 55 -10.38 -26.29 -5.89
C SER A 55 -10.10 -27.42 -4.89
N PHE A 56 -8.98 -27.40 -4.14
CA PHE A 56 -8.74 -28.38 -3.09
C PHE A 56 -9.66 -28.12 -1.88
N PRO A 57 -10.48 -29.10 -1.44
CA PRO A 57 -11.31 -28.94 -0.25
C PRO A 57 -10.46 -28.70 1.00
N LEU A 58 -9.30 -29.36 1.11
CA LEU A 58 -8.30 -29.11 2.16
C LEU A 58 -7.83 -27.65 2.21
N LEU A 59 -7.58 -26.99 1.07
CA LEU A 59 -7.18 -25.58 1.09
C LEU A 59 -8.35 -24.70 1.54
N ARG A 60 -9.58 -25.03 1.13
CA ARG A 60 -10.81 -24.34 1.52
C ARG A 60 -11.12 -24.51 3.02
N GLU A 61 -10.83 -25.68 3.57
CA GLU A 61 -10.98 -26.02 4.98
C GLU A 61 -9.87 -25.40 5.84
N VAL A 62 -8.61 -25.43 5.39
CA VAL A 62 -7.52 -24.66 6.01
C VAL A 62 -7.83 -23.16 5.98
N LEU A 63 -8.41 -22.62 4.89
CA LEU A 63 -8.83 -21.21 4.84
C LEU A 63 -10.00 -20.93 5.78
N LYS A 64 -11.01 -21.81 5.84
CA LYS A 64 -12.16 -21.71 6.76
C LYS A 64 -11.68 -21.74 8.21
N ASN A 65 -10.79 -22.67 8.55
CA ASN A 65 -10.19 -22.84 9.86
C ASN A 65 -9.22 -21.70 10.20
N HIS A 66 -8.48 -21.13 9.24
CA HIS A 66 -7.74 -19.89 9.46
C HIS A 66 -8.66 -18.70 9.71
N VAL A 67 -9.80 -18.60 9.01
CA VAL A 67 -10.77 -17.51 9.20
C VAL A 67 -11.46 -17.61 10.58
N THR A 68 -11.72 -18.81 11.11
CA THR A 68 -12.25 -18.98 12.47
C THR A 68 -11.18 -18.94 13.56
N SER A 69 -10.01 -19.55 13.34
CA SER A 69 -8.97 -19.71 14.37
C SER A 69 -7.99 -18.54 14.45
N ASN A 70 -7.88 -17.69 13.42
CA ASN A 70 -7.04 -16.49 13.47
C ASN A 70 -7.78 -15.31 14.16
N ARG A 71 -8.42 -15.61 15.30
CA ARG A 71 -8.70 -14.58 16.31
C ARG A 71 -7.34 -14.10 16.79
N VAL A 72 -6.99 -12.87 16.44
CA VAL A 72 -5.84 -12.20 17.05
C VAL A 72 -6.20 -11.94 18.50
N VAL A 73 -5.85 -12.89 19.37
CA VAL A 73 -5.93 -12.72 20.82
C VAL A 73 -4.81 -11.76 21.22
N ILE A 74 -5.10 -10.46 21.09
CA ILE A 74 -4.28 -9.43 21.72
C ILE A 74 -4.43 -9.68 23.23
N PRO A 75 -3.36 -9.87 24.02
CA PRO A 75 -3.45 -10.06 25.46
C PRO A 75 -3.78 -8.72 26.13
N THR A 76 -5.04 -8.30 25.96
CA THR A 76 -5.62 -7.05 26.44
C THR A 76 -5.76 -7.02 27.96
N ASN A 77 -5.74 -8.17 28.64
CA ASN A 77 -5.98 -8.30 30.09
C ASN A 77 -5.03 -7.45 30.98
N ILE A 78 -3.86 -7.04 30.45
CA ILE A 78 -2.88 -6.16 31.13
C ILE A 78 -3.16 -4.66 30.82
N ILE A 79 -3.94 -4.36 29.79
CA ILE A 79 -4.23 -3.02 29.28
C ILE A 79 -5.45 -2.44 30.02
N SER A 80 -5.30 -1.23 30.56
CA SER A 80 -6.37 -0.53 31.26
C SER A 80 -7.48 -0.04 30.32
N ASP A 81 -8.72 -0.04 30.80
CA ASP A 81 -9.92 0.33 30.01
C ASP A 81 -9.78 1.73 29.36
N HIS A 82 -9.10 2.66 30.04
CA HIS A 82 -8.79 4.01 29.54
C HIS A 82 -7.82 4.03 28.33
N LEU A 83 -6.83 3.12 28.29
CA LEU A 83 -5.95 2.97 27.12
C LEU A 83 -6.68 2.35 25.93
N ILE A 84 -7.61 1.41 26.19
CA ILE A 84 -8.48 0.83 25.15
C ILE A 84 -9.39 1.93 24.56
N ALA A 85 -10.03 2.74 25.41
CA ALA A 85 -10.87 3.86 24.97
C ALA A 85 -10.09 4.89 24.12
N LYS A 86 -8.89 5.29 24.54
CA LYS A 86 -8.01 6.17 23.74
C LYS A 86 -7.61 5.53 22.41
N SER A 87 -7.32 4.23 22.40
CA SER A 87 -6.95 3.48 21.18
C SER A 87 -8.09 3.40 20.17
N ILE A 88 -9.34 3.24 20.64
CA ILE A 88 -10.56 3.30 19.81
C ILE A 88 -10.69 4.68 19.15
N ILE A 89 -10.51 5.77 19.89
CA ILE A 89 -10.58 7.14 19.34
C ILE A 89 -9.49 7.35 18.27
N GLY A 90 -8.24 6.97 18.55
CA GLY A 90 -7.15 7.05 17.58
C GLY A 90 -7.44 6.25 16.31
N HIS A 91 -7.99 5.04 16.44
CA HIS A 91 -8.39 4.22 15.30
C HIS A 91 -9.55 4.80 14.49
N ARG A 92 -10.50 5.50 15.12
CA ARG A 92 -11.56 6.23 14.40
C ARG A 92 -10.98 7.38 13.57
N VAL A 93 -10.06 8.16 14.13
CA VAL A 93 -9.38 9.26 13.39
C VAL A 93 -8.58 8.71 12.21
N ILE A 94 -7.81 7.63 12.41
CA ILE A 94 -7.09 6.94 11.33
C ILE A 94 -8.05 6.44 10.26
N LEU A 95 -9.20 5.87 10.64
CA LEU A 95 -10.18 5.33 9.69
C LEU A 95 -10.84 6.43 8.86
N VAL A 96 -11.16 7.60 9.45
CA VAL A 96 -11.68 8.77 8.71
C VAL A 96 -10.63 9.30 7.72
N ALA A 97 -9.39 9.48 8.15
CA ALA A 97 -8.30 9.93 7.27
C ALA A 97 -8.00 8.92 6.14
N ALA A 98 -8.02 7.62 6.45
CA ALA A 98 -7.85 6.55 5.48
C ALA A 98 -9.02 6.47 4.49
N ALA A 99 -10.27 6.70 4.93
CA ALA A 99 -11.44 6.74 4.06
C ALA A 99 -11.38 7.92 3.08
N LEU A 100 -11.04 9.12 3.54
CA LEU A 100 -10.88 10.30 2.68
C LEU A 100 -9.78 10.10 1.63
N THR A 101 -8.63 9.55 2.04
CA THR A 101 -7.53 9.23 1.10
C THR A 101 -7.87 8.09 0.15
N PHE A 102 -8.65 7.09 0.56
CA PHE A 102 -9.15 6.02 -0.31
C PHE A 102 -10.12 6.56 -1.37
N VAL A 103 -11.07 7.43 -1.00
CA VAL A 103 -11.99 8.08 -1.95
C VAL A 103 -11.22 8.93 -2.96
N TYR A 104 -10.25 9.73 -2.49
CA TYR A 104 -9.37 10.50 -3.38
C TYR A 104 -8.57 9.61 -4.34
N ALA A 105 -8.05 8.48 -3.86
CA ALA A 105 -7.35 7.49 -4.68
C ALA A 105 -8.26 6.87 -5.75
N LEU A 106 -9.52 6.57 -5.43
CA LEU A 106 -10.51 6.10 -6.39
C LEU A 106 -10.83 7.15 -7.46
N MET A 107 -10.88 8.45 -7.11
CA MET A 107 -11.06 9.54 -8.08
C MET A 107 -9.84 9.71 -9.01
N LEU A 108 -8.62 9.52 -8.50
CA LEU A 108 -7.40 9.48 -9.33
C LEU A 108 -7.38 8.25 -10.24
N PHE A 109 -7.81 7.09 -9.74
CA PHE A 109 -7.88 5.84 -10.50
C PHE A 109 -8.90 5.93 -11.63
N SER A 110 -10.12 6.43 -11.38
CA SER A 110 -11.14 6.58 -12.42
C SER A 110 -10.72 7.59 -13.50
N ARG A 111 -10.06 8.69 -13.13
CA ARG A 111 -9.43 9.62 -14.08
C ARG A 111 -8.31 8.95 -14.88
N GLY A 112 -7.43 8.21 -14.22
CA GLY A 112 -6.35 7.46 -14.88
C GLY A 112 -6.89 6.44 -15.89
N LEU A 113 -7.94 5.71 -15.51
CA LEU A 113 -8.60 4.70 -16.34
C LEU A 113 -9.31 5.35 -17.54
N ALA A 114 -9.98 6.50 -17.34
CA ALA A 114 -10.59 7.26 -18.44
C ALA A 114 -9.55 7.78 -19.46
N VAL A 115 -8.37 8.22 -19.01
CA VAL A 115 -7.25 8.61 -19.89
C VAL A 115 -6.65 7.38 -20.58
N GLY A 116 -6.47 6.27 -19.87
CA GLY A 116 -5.99 5.00 -20.45
C GLY A 116 -6.87 4.51 -21.59
N VAL A 117 -8.20 4.55 -21.41
CA VAL A 117 -9.17 4.17 -22.46
C VAL A 117 -9.24 5.17 -23.61
N LYS A 118 -9.17 6.48 -23.35
CA LYS A 118 -9.32 7.51 -24.41
C LYS A 118 -8.06 7.78 -25.22
N MET A 119 -6.87 7.56 -24.65
CA MET A 119 -5.59 7.91 -25.28
C MET A 119 -4.67 6.69 -25.47
N ASP A 120 -5.17 5.47 -25.21
CA ASP A 120 -4.42 4.19 -25.16
C ASP A 120 -3.17 4.23 -24.23
N ALA A 121 -3.14 5.21 -23.31
CA ALA A 121 -2.01 5.55 -22.47
C ALA A 121 -2.13 4.87 -21.09
N TRP A 122 -2.09 3.54 -21.08
CA TRP A 122 -2.28 2.70 -19.88
C TRP A 122 -1.22 2.89 -18.78
N LEU A 123 -0.07 3.47 -19.10
CA LEU A 123 1.03 3.76 -18.16
C LEU A 123 1.11 5.26 -17.82
N ASN A 124 -0.04 5.88 -17.56
CA ASN A 124 -0.15 7.26 -17.11
C ASN A 124 0.06 7.39 -15.59
N GLY A 125 0.67 8.50 -15.16
CA GLY A 125 1.05 8.73 -13.77
C GLY A 125 -0.12 8.62 -12.77
N SER A 126 -1.35 8.95 -13.18
CA SER A 126 -2.55 8.82 -12.36
C SER A 126 -2.89 7.36 -12.00
N LEU A 127 -2.76 6.40 -12.93
CA LEU A 127 -2.95 4.97 -12.63
C LEU A 127 -1.81 4.43 -11.75
N VAL A 128 -0.57 4.79 -12.09
CA VAL A 128 0.64 4.36 -11.36
C VAL A 128 0.64 4.85 -9.90
N LEU A 129 0.18 6.08 -9.65
CA LEU A 129 0.08 6.65 -8.30
C LEU A 129 -1.14 6.16 -7.51
N SER A 130 -2.29 6.01 -8.17
CA SER A 130 -3.54 5.63 -7.48
C SER A 130 -3.57 4.17 -7.03
N LEU A 131 -3.01 3.23 -7.80
CA LEU A 131 -3.08 1.81 -7.46
C LEU A 131 -2.38 1.48 -6.11
N PRO A 132 -1.14 1.94 -5.83
CA PRO A 132 -0.53 1.77 -4.51
C PRO A 132 -1.30 2.50 -3.40
N LEU A 133 -1.86 3.68 -3.68
CA LEU A 133 -2.65 4.44 -2.72
C LEU A 133 -3.93 3.70 -2.30
N ILE A 134 -4.65 3.10 -3.26
CA ILE A 134 -5.84 2.26 -3.02
C ILE A 134 -5.48 1.05 -2.15
N VAL A 135 -4.39 0.35 -2.48
CA VAL A 135 -3.94 -0.82 -1.71
C VAL A 135 -3.54 -0.42 -0.28
N TYR A 136 -2.77 0.66 -0.12
CA TYR A 136 -2.34 1.15 1.20
C TYR A 136 -3.52 1.63 2.07
N SER A 137 -4.36 2.52 1.55
CA SER A 137 -5.50 3.05 2.30
C SER A 137 -6.56 1.97 2.57
N GLY A 138 -6.84 1.09 1.61
CA GLY A 138 -7.74 -0.05 1.80
C GLY A 138 -7.25 -1.03 2.87
N THR A 139 -5.96 -1.39 2.87
CA THR A 139 -5.38 -2.26 3.91
C THR A 139 -5.37 -1.58 5.29
N LYS A 140 -5.11 -0.26 5.37
CA LYS A 140 -5.25 0.51 6.62
C LYS A 140 -6.68 0.51 7.15
N ILE A 141 -7.70 0.76 6.31
CA ILE A 141 -9.12 0.69 6.70
C ILE A 141 -9.46 -0.70 7.26
N LEU A 142 -9.09 -1.77 6.54
CA LEU A 142 -9.38 -3.15 6.96
C LEU A 142 -8.69 -3.52 8.28
N MET A 143 -7.43 -3.12 8.48
CA MET A 143 -6.71 -3.36 9.73
C MET A 143 -7.31 -2.55 10.88
N SER A 144 -7.55 -1.25 10.70
CA SER A 144 -8.13 -0.41 11.75
C SER A 144 -9.54 -0.85 12.15
N TRP A 145 -10.35 -1.33 11.18
CA TRP A 145 -11.68 -1.88 11.46
C TRP A 145 -11.63 -3.22 12.22
N LYS A 146 -10.68 -4.11 11.87
CA LYS A 146 -10.44 -5.34 12.65
C LYS A 146 -10.03 -5.04 14.09
N VAL A 147 -9.10 -4.10 14.30
CA VAL A 147 -8.63 -3.72 15.64
C VAL A 147 -9.77 -3.09 16.46
N LEU A 148 -10.57 -2.20 15.86
CA LEU A 148 -11.78 -1.66 16.51
C LEU A 148 -12.75 -2.77 16.95
N ARG A 149 -12.98 -3.79 16.11
CA ARG A 149 -13.86 -4.91 16.44
C ARG A 149 -13.32 -5.75 17.61
N VAL A 150 -12.01 -5.96 17.69
CA VAL A 150 -11.36 -6.65 18.82
C VAL A 150 -11.49 -5.83 20.11
N PHE A 151 -11.20 -4.53 20.08
CA PHE A 151 -11.36 -3.67 21.26
C PHE A 151 -12.81 -3.54 21.74
N HIS A 152 -13.79 -3.53 20.84
CA HIS A 152 -15.20 -3.53 21.23
C HIS A 152 -15.62 -4.87 21.87
N ALA A 153 -15.24 -6.00 21.28
CA ALA A 153 -15.51 -7.32 21.87
C ALA A 153 -14.90 -7.47 23.27
N GLU A 154 -13.64 -7.05 23.46
CA GLU A 154 -12.97 -7.04 24.76
C GLU A 154 -13.71 -6.18 25.81
N LEU A 155 -14.22 -5.01 25.43
CA LEU A 155 -14.96 -4.15 26.34
C LEU A 155 -16.32 -4.73 26.73
N ASP A 156 -17.01 -5.40 25.80
CA ASP A 156 -18.25 -6.12 26.07
C ASP A 156 -18.01 -7.33 26.99
N ASP A 157 -16.97 -8.14 26.72
CA ASP A 157 -16.58 -9.28 27.57
C ASP A 157 -16.23 -8.83 29.00
N ARG A 158 -15.46 -7.73 29.16
CA ARG A 158 -15.18 -7.12 30.48
C ARG A 158 -16.43 -6.61 31.19
N ARG A 159 -17.38 -6.03 30.47
CA ARG A 159 -18.63 -5.54 31.06
C ARG A 159 -19.46 -6.70 31.59
N ASN A 160 -19.54 -7.79 30.84
CA ASN A 160 -20.25 -9.00 31.23
C ASN A 160 -19.61 -9.64 32.47
N ALA A 161 -18.28 -9.80 32.50
CA ALA A 161 -17.55 -10.33 33.65
C ALA A 161 -17.73 -9.47 34.93
N LYS A 162 -17.75 -8.13 34.81
CA LYS A 162 -18.05 -7.21 35.93
C LYS A 162 -19.50 -7.36 36.43
N ALA A 163 -20.46 -7.58 35.53
CA ALA A 163 -21.86 -7.80 35.89
C ALA A 163 -22.05 -9.14 36.62
N GLU A 164 -21.44 -10.23 36.15
CA GLU A 164 -21.44 -11.54 36.80
C GLU A 164 -20.83 -11.48 38.21
N ALA A 165 -19.68 -10.81 38.36
CA ALA A 165 -19.05 -10.61 39.67
C ALA A 165 -19.95 -9.81 40.65
N THR A 166 -20.67 -8.81 40.14
CA THR A 166 -21.61 -8.00 40.95
C THR A 166 -22.83 -8.82 41.35
N ALA A 167 -23.38 -9.65 40.46
CA ALA A 167 -24.50 -10.54 40.76
C ALA A 167 -24.13 -11.62 41.81
N LEU A 168 -22.93 -12.22 41.70
CA LEU A 168 -22.42 -13.17 42.69
C LEU A 168 -22.18 -12.52 44.05
N GLY A 169 -21.61 -11.31 44.08
CA GLY A 169 -21.42 -10.53 45.31
C GLY A 169 -22.74 -10.18 46.00
N ALA A 170 -23.76 -9.79 45.22
CA ALA A 170 -25.10 -9.48 45.75
C ALA A 170 -25.80 -10.70 46.36
N ASN A 171 -25.67 -11.88 45.75
CA ASN A 171 -26.26 -13.12 46.29
C ASN A 171 -25.58 -13.55 47.60
N ASN A 172 -24.25 -13.44 47.70
CA ASN A 172 -23.52 -13.75 48.94
C ASN A 172 -23.77 -12.74 50.07
N ALA A 173 -24.20 -11.50 49.77
CA ALA A 173 -24.57 -10.51 50.79
C ALA A 173 -25.99 -10.69 51.35
N ASN A 174 -26.79 -11.57 50.75
CA ASN A 174 -28.19 -11.85 51.09
C ASN A 174 -28.38 -13.25 51.72
N SER A 175 -27.29 -13.97 52.01
CA SER A 175 -27.25 -15.31 52.61
C SER A 175 -26.64 -15.25 54.02
#